data_AF-A0A2T6ZSV6-F1
#
_entry.id   AF-A0A2T6ZSV6-F1
#
_cell.length_a   1.000
_cell.length_b   1.000
_cell.length_c   1.000
_cell.angle_alpha   90.00
_cell.angle_beta   90.00
_cell.angle_gamma   90.00
#
_symmetry.space_group_name_H-M   'P 1'
#
loop_
_entity.id
_entity.type
_entity.pdbx_description
1 polymer ?
#
loop_
_entity_poly.entity_id
_entity_poly.type
_entity_poly.pdbx_seq_one_letter_code
_entity_poly.pdbx_strand_id
1 'polypeptide(L)'
;IFKNRHISYVQRTQEWDEFPNGRWGDSRSPAFGELDAYGIGLRGSNEANIKIYGYPETIRDLGELVKQYLTGNLPSLPWSEGYINSEADVIRGELLKLNGRGFLTINSQPAVNGVKSTHPVYGWGPKNGYVYQKSYLELLVPPEQLTELVTRIERNPDLSYHAVDKHGTLKTNSHEGPNAVTWGVYPGKEIIQPTIVETISFLAWKDEAFRLGDDWAKCYEAGSVSRHLIQEVMDTWFLVNIGKFLIQFFRSSRLTQSKSTTISTRARRFTGSLTAWGFLTWMRTSLMAWPRLGILSLSTFFIFL
;
A
#
# COMPACT_ATOMS: atom_id res chain seq x y z
N ILE A 1 11.02 6.28 -2.98
CA ILE A 1 9.97 5.26 -2.78
C ILE A 1 10.56 3.97 -2.18
N PHE A 2 11.59 3.36 -2.77
CA PHE A 2 12.31 2.17 -2.22
C PHE A 2 13.16 2.39 -0.95
N LYS A 3 12.91 3.44 -0.16
CA LYS A 3 13.77 3.88 0.97
C LYS A 3 14.10 2.75 1.95
N ASN A 4 13.09 1.95 2.31
CA ASN A 4 13.24 0.88 3.30
C ASN A 4 13.50 -0.51 2.67
N ARG A 5 13.79 -0.56 1.37
CA ARG A 5 14.03 -1.78 0.58
C ARG A 5 15.19 -1.59 -0.42
N HIS A 6 16.30 -1.04 0.07
CA HIS A 6 17.48 -0.69 -0.74
C HIS A 6 18.06 -1.89 -1.54
N ILE A 7 18.00 -3.10 -0.99
CA ILE A 7 18.47 -4.31 -1.69
C ILE A 7 17.59 -4.61 -2.92
N SER A 8 16.26 -4.50 -2.78
CA SER A 8 15.34 -4.68 -3.91
C SER A 8 15.63 -3.66 -5.01
N TYR A 9 15.84 -2.39 -4.65
CA TYR A 9 16.20 -1.35 -5.61
C TYR A 9 17.46 -1.72 -6.40
N VAL A 10 18.55 -2.09 -5.71
CA VAL A 10 19.82 -2.47 -6.37
C VAL A 10 19.61 -3.64 -7.33
N GLN A 11 18.87 -4.67 -6.93
CA GLN A 11 18.58 -5.84 -7.79
C GLN A 11 17.76 -5.45 -9.02
N ARG A 12 16.74 -4.61 -8.87
CA ARG A 12 15.85 -4.21 -9.98
C ARG A 12 16.48 -3.24 -10.96
N THR A 13 17.58 -2.60 -10.57
CA THR A 13 18.35 -1.67 -11.43
C THR A 13 19.71 -2.23 -11.83
N GLN A 14 20.03 -3.50 -11.55
CA GLN A 14 21.37 -4.03 -11.78
C GLN A 14 21.72 -4.16 -13.27
N GLU A 15 20.71 -4.35 -14.12
CA GLU A 15 20.84 -4.49 -15.58
C GLU A 15 20.78 -3.12 -16.29
N TRP A 16 20.82 -2.01 -15.56
CA TRP A 16 20.83 -0.68 -16.15
C TRP A 16 22.21 -0.35 -16.72
N ASP A 17 22.26 0.01 -18.00
CA ASP A 17 23.51 0.42 -18.68
C ASP A 17 24.07 1.74 -18.11
N GLU A 18 23.18 2.67 -17.73
CA GLU A 18 23.53 3.96 -17.15
C GLU A 18 22.66 4.26 -15.91
N PHE A 19 23.27 4.87 -14.90
CA PHE A 19 22.59 5.31 -13.68
C PHE A 19 22.42 6.83 -13.65
N PRO A 20 21.27 7.35 -13.16
CA PRO A 20 21.04 8.79 -13.06
C PRO A 20 22.14 9.51 -12.26
N ASN A 21 22.70 10.57 -12.83
CA ASN A 21 23.73 11.40 -12.20
C ASN A 21 23.31 12.88 -12.15
N GLY A 22 23.34 13.48 -10.96
CA GLY A 22 22.91 14.86 -10.73
C GLY A 22 21.39 15.01 -10.66
N ARG A 23 20.72 15.03 -11.82
CA ARG A 23 19.25 15.11 -11.92
C ARG A 23 18.68 13.79 -12.42
N TRP A 24 17.50 13.44 -11.92
CA TRP A 24 16.70 12.41 -12.55
C TRP A 24 16.16 13.01 -13.85
N GLY A 25 16.68 12.53 -14.99
CA GLY A 25 16.31 13.00 -16.32
C GLY A 25 15.04 12.32 -16.84
N ASP A 26 14.88 12.33 -18.15
CA ASP A 26 13.84 11.58 -18.87
C ASP A 26 14.05 10.07 -18.64
N SER A 27 13.15 9.46 -17.88
CA SER A 27 13.22 8.11 -17.30
C SER A 27 13.00 6.97 -18.30
N ARG A 28 13.26 7.22 -19.60
CA ARG A 28 13.25 6.22 -20.68
C ARG A 28 14.47 5.26 -20.65
N SER A 29 15.34 5.37 -19.66
CA SER A 29 16.35 4.37 -19.29
C SER A 29 15.68 3.03 -18.90
N PRO A 30 16.39 1.87 -18.99
CA PRO A 30 15.77 0.55 -19.01
C PRO A 30 14.75 0.31 -17.88
N ALA A 31 13.66 -0.38 -18.22
CA ALA A 31 12.58 -0.67 -17.28
C ALA A 31 13.14 -1.36 -16.02
N PHE A 32 12.57 -1.04 -14.85
CA PHE A 32 12.84 -1.80 -13.63
C PHE A 32 12.62 -3.29 -13.92
N GLY A 33 13.56 -4.14 -13.52
CA GLY A 33 13.43 -5.58 -13.74
C GLY A 33 12.21 -6.18 -13.04
N GLU A 34 11.70 -7.26 -13.62
CA GLU A 34 10.54 -8.03 -13.14
C GLU A 34 10.79 -8.64 -11.76
N LEU A 35 9.77 -8.66 -10.90
CA LEU A 35 9.91 -9.07 -9.50
C LEU A 35 10.35 -10.53 -9.32
N ASP A 36 9.85 -11.42 -10.19
CA ASP A 36 10.11 -12.86 -10.12
C ASP A 36 11.56 -13.22 -10.48
N ALA A 37 12.24 -12.40 -11.27
CA ALA A 37 13.61 -12.66 -11.69
C ALA A 37 14.63 -12.56 -10.54
N TYR A 38 14.29 -11.86 -9.46
CA TYR A 38 15.24 -11.51 -8.39
C TYR A 38 14.86 -12.05 -7.01
N GLY A 39 13.83 -12.91 -6.91
CA GLY A 39 13.37 -13.44 -5.63
C GLY A 39 12.84 -12.36 -4.68
N ILE A 40 12.24 -11.30 -5.25
CA ILE A 40 11.73 -10.16 -4.48
C ILE A 40 10.42 -10.59 -3.80
N GLY A 41 10.39 -10.52 -2.47
CA GLY A 41 9.26 -10.94 -1.67
C GLY A 41 9.48 -10.68 -0.19
N LEU A 42 8.51 -11.10 0.63
CA LEU A 42 8.63 -10.94 2.08
C LEU A 42 9.77 -11.82 2.61
N ARG A 43 10.70 -11.21 3.35
CA ARG A 43 11.84 -11.92 3.92
C ARG A 43 11.44 -12.74 5.15
N GLY A 44 12.16 -13.84 5.38
CA GLY A 44 11.94 -14.74 6.52
C GLY A 44 10.94 -15.86 6.20
N SER A 45 10.85 -16.85 7.10
CA SER A 45 9.87 -17.92 6.97
C SER A 45 8.48 -17.45 7.43
N ASN A 46 7.44 -18.19 7.05
CA ASN A 46 6.07 -17.92 7.49
C ASN A 46 5.96 -17.92 9.03
N GLU A 47 6.61 -18.86 9.70
CA GLU A 47 6.61 -18.97 11.17
C GLU A 47 7.31 -17.80 11.84
N ALA A 48 8.42 -17.32 11.25
CA ALA A 48 9.12 -16.14 11.75
C ALA A 48 8.26 -14.88 11.60
N ASN A 49 7.60 -14.71 10.44
CA ASN A 49 6.71 -13.59 10.20
C ASN A 49 5.46 -13.64 11.09
N ILE A 50 4.86 -14.81 11.31
CA ILE A 50 3.76 -14.97 12.27
C ILE A 50 4.19 -14.59 13.69
N LYS A 51 5.41 -14.94 14.12
CA LYS A 51 5.92 -14.55 15.45
C LYS A 51 6.06 -13.03 15.60
N ILE A 52 6.36 -12.32 14.51
CA ILE A 52 6.50 -10.86 14.51
C ILE A 52 5.12 -10.20 14.47
N TYR A 53 4.27 -10.60 13.53
CA TYR A 53 3.02 -9.90 13.20
C TYR A 53 1.79 -10.42 13.98
N GLY A 54 1.90 -11.56 14.66
CA GLY A 54 0.78 -12.20 15.33
C GLY A 54 -0.33 -12.59 14.35
N TYR A 55 -1.58 -12.59 14.83
CA TYR A 55 -2.77 -12.93 14.04
C TYR A 55 -3.73 -11.72 14.03
N PRO A 56 -3.54 -10.74 13.13
CA PRO A 56 -4.43 -9.58 13.06
C PRO A 56 -5.79 -10.00 12.49
N GLU A 57 -6.89 -9.71 13.19
CA GLU A 57 -8.24 -10.10 12.77
C GLU A 57 -9.12 -8.91 12.38
N THR A 58 -8.66 -7.69 12.66
CA THR A 58 -9.34 -6.45 12.31
C THR A 58 -8.40 -5.39 11.74
N ILE A 59 -8.95 -4.41 11.01
CA ILE A 59 -8.17 -3.24 10.53
C ILE A 59 -7.49 -2.49 11.68
N ARG A 60 -8.11 -2.48 12.87
CA ARG A 60 -7.51 -1.90 14.08
C ARG A 60 -6.24 -2.66 14.48
N ASP A 61 -6.21 -3.98 14.36
CA ASP A 61 -5.03 -4.78 14.69
C ASP A 61 -3.88 -4.50 13.70
N LEU A 62 -4.19 -4.35 12.41
CA LEU A 62 -3.20 -3.89 11.41
C LEU A 62 -2.66 -2.50 11.75
N GLY A 63 -3.53 -1.56 12.12
CA GLY A 63 -3.12 -0.24 12.58
C GLY A 63 -2.24 -0.30 13.84
N GLU A 64 -2.51 -1.25 14.74
CA GLU A 64 -1.71 -1.43 15.95
C GLU A 64 -0.32 -2.00 15.67
N LEU A 65 -0.18 -2.89 14.69
CA LEU A 65 1.14 -3.34 14.22
C LEU A 65 1.98 -2.17 13.71
N VAL A 66 1.39 -1.29 12.89
CA VAL A 66 2.11 -0.10 12.41
C VAL A 66 2.45 0.84 13.57
N LYS A 67 1.56 1.01 14.55
CA LYS A 67 1.87 1.81 15.75
C LYS A 67 3.02 1.20 16.57
N GLN A 68 3.04 -0.12 16.77
CA GLN A 68 4.14 -0.80 17.46
C GLN A 68 5.46 -0.62 16.72
N TYR A 69 5.44 -0.66 15.39
CA TYR A 69 6.61 -0.34 14.57
C TYR A 69 7.10 1.09 14.79
N LEU A 70 6.19 2.07 14.74
CA LEU A 70 6.50 3.49 14.94
C LEU A 70 7.02 3.81 16.35
N THR A 71 6.73 2.98 17.35
CA THR A 71 7.27 3.10 18.71
C THR A 71 8.50 2.23 18.96
N GLY A 72 9.00 1.50 17.96
CA GLY A 72 10.18 0.63 18.07
C GLY A 72 9.92 -0.71 18.77
N ASN A 73 8.66 -1.06 19.03
CA ASN A 73 8.27 -2.32 19.67
C ASN A 73 8.11 -3.49 18.67
N LEU A 74 8.09 -3.19 17.38
CA LEU A 74 8.04 -4.16 16.29
C LEU A 74 9.31 -3.99 15.42
N PRO A 75 10.05 -5.06 15.10
CA PRO A 75 11.35 -4.95 14.43
C PRO A 75 11.27 -4.55 12.95
N SER A 76 10.15 -4.83 12.28
CA SER A 76 10.00 -4.59 10.84
C SER A 76 8.53 -4.60 10.45
N LEU A 77 8.22 -4.08 9.28
CA LEU A 77 6.94 -4.28 8.58
C LEU A 77 7.21 -4.93 7.22
N PRO A 78 6.20 -5.49 6.52
CA PRO A 78 6.40 -6.04 5.18
C PRO A 78 7.11 -5.08 4.22
N TRP A 79 6.78 -3.79 4.31
CA TRP A 79 7.35 -2.71 3.48
C TRP A 79 8.62 -2.07 4.04
N SER A 80 9.05 -2.44 5.25
CA SER A 80 10.19 -1.79 5.92
C SER A 80 11.11 -2.80 6.59
N GLU A 81 12.30 -2.99 6.00
CA GLU A 81 13.32 -3.88 6.53
C GLU A 81 14.09 -3.20 7.67
N GLY A 82 13.76 -3.57 8.90
CA GLY A 82 14.43 -3.10 10.12
C GLY A 82 13.69 -2.00 10.87
N TYR A 83 14.23 -1.65 12.04
CA TYR A 83 13.61 -0.73 12.99
C TYR A 83 13.44 0.68 12.40
N ILE A 84 12.40 1.37 12.87
CA ILE A 84 12.17 2.77 12.54
C ILE A 84 13.37 3.63 12.97
N ASN A 85 13.74 4.59 12.13
CA ASN A 85 14.80 5.55 12.43
C ASN A 85 14.26 6.77 13.20
N SER A 86 15.15 7.58 13.77
CA SER A 86 14.78 8.78 14.54
C SER A 86 14.29 9.96 13.68
N GLU A 87 14.33 9.83 12.35
CA GLU A 87 13.85 10.84 11.41
C GLU A 87 12.34 11.08 11.54
N ALA A 88 11.58 10.01 11.82
CA ALA A 88 10.13 10.08 11.93
C ALA A 88 9.65 10.68 13.27
N ASP A 89 10.53 10.92 14.23
CA ASP A 89 10.17 11.28 15.61
C ASP A 89 9.32 12.54 15.69
N VAL A 90 9.66 13.54 14.87
CA VAL A 90 8.96 14.83 14.81
C VAL A 90 7.53 14.71 14.29
N ILE A 91 7.21 13.66 13.53
CA ILE A 91 5.88 13.37 12.99
C ILE A 91 5.21 12.14 13.63
N ARG A 92 5.91 11.43 14.52
CA ARG A 92 5.47 10.15 15.09
C ARG A 92 4.08 10.24 15.70
N GLY A 93 3.82 11.27 16.51
CA GLY A 93 2.52 11.44 17.17
C GLY A 93 1.33 11.52 16.20
N GLU A 94 1.55 12.06 15.00
CA GLU A 94 0.51 12.20 13.98
C GLU A 94 0.36 10.91 13.16
N LEU A 95 1.47 10.21 12.91
CA LEU A 95 1.45 8.87 12.33
C LEU A 95 0.68 7.88 13.24
N LEU A 96 0.88 7.96 14.56
CA LEU A 96 0.13 7.12 15.51
C LEU A 96 -1.38 7.37 15.45
N LYS A 97 -1.81 8.63 15.32
CA LYS A 97 -3.23 9.00 15.17
C LYS A 97 -3.81 8.55 13.83
N LEU A 98 -3.03 8.61 12.76
CA LEU A 98 -3.43 8.13 11.43
C LEU A 98 -3.69 6.63 11.44
N ASN A 99 -2.71 5.85 11.90
CA ASN A 99 -2.82 4.40 11.97
C ASN A 99 -3.93 3.96 12.93
N GLY A 100 -4.13 4.67 14.05
CA GLY A 100 -5.25 4.42 14.96
C GLY A 100 -6.64 4.65 14.35
N ARG A 101 -6.73 5.34 13.20
CA ARG A 101 -7.98 5.54 12.44
C ARG A 101 -8.13 4.59 11.26
N GLY A 102 -7.17 3.69 11.04
CA GLY A 102 -7.19 2.72 9.93
C GLY A 102 -6.52 3.20 8.64
N PHE A 103 -5.74 4.28 8.68
CA PHE A 103 -4.87 4.69 7.57
C PHE A 103 -3.49 4.08 7.77
N LEU A 104 -3.16 3.02 7.03
CA LEU A 104 -1.95 2.22 7.28
C LEU A 104 -0.74 2.86 6.61
N THR A 105 0.10 3.55 7.37
CA THR A 105 1.28 4.25 6.82
C THR A 105 2.42 3.28 6.56
N ILE A 106 2.99 3.30 5.36
CA ILE A 106 4.10 2.40 4.98
C ILE A 106 5.42 3.14 4.78
N ASN A 107 5.37 4.45 4.50
CA ASN A 107 6.56 5.30 4.38
C ASN A 107 6.25 6.76 4.72
N SER A 108 7.25 7.48 5.23
CA SER A 108 7.11 8.90 5.55
C SER A 108 8.45 9.62 5.64
N GLN A 109 8.40 10.94 5.52
CA GLN A 109 9.53 11.84 5.73
C GLN A 109 9.02 13.20 6.21
N PRO A 110 9.65 13.80 7.24
CA PRO A 110 9.28 15.14 7.69
C PRO A 110 9.76 16.22 6.72
N ALA A 111 9.25 17.45 6.88
CA ALA A 111 9.81 18.60 6.21
C ALA A 111 11.09 19.06 6.95
N VAL A 112 12.15 19.31 6.20
CA VAL A 112 13.42 19.83 6.72
C VAL A 112 13.79 21.07 5.91
N ASN A 113 14.09 22.16 6.60
CA ASN A 113 14.36 23.44 5.98
C ASN A 113 15.76 23.95 6.35
N GLY A 114 16.75 23.66 5.50
CA GLY A 114 18.09 24.24 5.60
C GLY A 114 18.83 23.85 6.89
N VAL A 115 18.76 22.60 7.30
CA VAL A 115 19.57 22.13 8.43
C VAL A 115 21.02 21.92 7.99
N LYS A 116 21.98 22.04 8.90
CA LYS A 116 23.39 21.77 8.58
C LYS A 116 23.57 20.35 8.04
N SER A 117 24.44 20.17 7.05
CA SER A 117 24.78 18.84 6.52
C SER A 117 25.37 17.89 7.55
N THR A 118 25.85 18.41 8.69
CA THR A 118 26.34 17.66 9.84
C THR A 118 25.28 17.42 10.92
N HIS A 119 24.00 17.71 10.64
CA HIS A 119 22.93 17.47 11.59
C HIS A 119 22.84 15.96 11.93
N PRO A 120 22.73 15.57 13.20
CA PRO A 120 22.88 14.16 13.61
C PRO A 120 21.80 13.21 13.05
N VAL A 121 20.59 13.73 12.80
CA VAL A 121 19.46 12.96 12.26
C VAL A 121 19.33 13.13 10.74
N TYR A 122 19.16 14.37 10.27
CA TYR A 122 18.87 14.68 8.86
C TYR A 122 20.10 15.02 8.00
N GLY A 123 21.29 15.11 8.59
CA GLY A 123 22.50 15.55 7.89
C GLY A 123 23.08 14.46 6.99
N TRP A 124 23.48 14.84 5.78
CA TRP A 124 24.19 13.99 4.85
C TRP A 124 25.05 14.83 3.87
N GLY A 125 25.97 14.17 3.18
CA GLY A 125 26.87 14.79 2.20
C GLY A 125 28.05 15.56 2.81
N PRO A 126 28.75 16.39 1.99
CA PRO A 126 29.90 17.17 2.46
C PRO A 126 29.60 18.10 3.64
N LYS A 127 30.61 18.36 4.48
CA LYS A 127 30.49 19.34 5.58
C LYS A 127 30.24 20.76 5.05
N ASN A 128 29.73 21.63 5.92
CA ASN A 128 29.43 23.05 5.64
C ASN A 128 28.34 23.28 4.59
N GLY A 129 27.49 22.28 4.33
CA GLY A 129 26.32 22.40 3.46
C GLY A 129 25.02 22.52 4.24
N TYR A 130 23.92 22.57 3.48
CA TYR A 130 22.55 22.60 3.99
C TYR A 130 21.69 21.54 3.31
N VAL A 131 20.87 20.86 4.11
CA VAL A 131 19.96 19.80 3.66
C VAL A 131 18.52 20.27 3.78
N TYR A 132 17.71 19.86 2.80
CA TYR A 132 16.30 20.17 2.70
C TYR A 132 15.50 18.90 2.37
N GLN A 133 14.28 18.84 2.89
CA GLN A 133 13.32 17.78 2.64
C GLN A 133 11.93 18.39 2.49
N LYS A 134 11.21 17.99 1.44
CA LYS A 134 9.75 18.09 1.41
C LYS A 134 9.18 16.97 2.28
N SER A 135 8.13 17.29 3.02
CA SER A 135 7.36 16.25 3.69
C SER A 135 6.62 15.41 2.65
N TYR A 136 6.58 14.10 2.87
CA TYR A 136 5.70 13.21 2.13
C TYR A 136 5.18 12.11 3.03
N LEU A 137 4.04 11.52 2.64
CA LEU A 137 3.42 10.40 3.32
C LEU A 137 2.99 9.36 2.29
N GLU A 138 3.22 8.09 2.62
CA GLU A 138 2.76 6.96 1.83
C GLU A 138 1.99 5.98 2.72
N LEU A 139 0.79 5.60 2.26
CA LEU A 139 -0.16 4.85 3.06
C LEU A 139 -1.11 4.03 2.19
N LEU A 140 -1.64 2.96 2.78
CA LEU A 140 -2.79 2.23 2.23
C LEU A 140 -4.07 2.90 2.72
N VAL A 141 -4.99 3.15 1.80
CA VAL A 141 -6.25 3.85 2.05
C VAL A 141 -7.42 3.00 1.55
N PRO A 142 -8.46 2.79 2.37
CA PRO A 142 -9.60 2.02 1.94
C PRO A 142 -10.43 2.78 0.88
N PRO A 143 -11.07 2.08 -0.06
CA PRO A 143 -11.74 2.70 -1.20
C PRO A 143 -12.86 3.66 -0.77
N GLU A 144 -13.56 3.38 0.32
CA GLU A 144 -14.64 4.24 0.83
C GLU A 144 -14.15 5.60 1.39
N GLN A 145 -12.86 5.73 1.68
CA GLN A 145 -12.26 6.98 2.19
C GLN A 145 -11.47 7.72 1.12
N LEU A 146 -11.18 7.09 -0.02
CA LEU A 146 -10.34 7.65 -1.06
C LEU A 146 -10.93 8.95 -1.64
N THR A 147 -12.22 8.96 -1.97
CA THR A 147 -12.86 10.14 -2.60
C THR A 147 -12.79 11.38 -1.72
N GLU A 148 -13.06 11.23 -0.42
CA GLU A 148 -12.97 12.34 0.54
C GLU A 148 -11.51 12.80 0.73
N LEU A 149 -10.56 11.85 0.77
CA LEU A 149 -9.13 12.17 0.84
C LEU A 149 -8.69 12.99 -0.37
N VAL A 150 -8.97 12.51 -1.59
CA VAL A 150 -8.63 13.20 -2.85
C VAL A 150 -9.27 14.58 -2.92
N THR A 151 -10.57 14.69 -2.64
CA THR A 151 -11.29 15.98 -2.67
C THR A 151 -10.62 17.03 -1.78
N ARG A 152 -10.12 16.63 -0.61
CA ARG A 152 -9.42 17.56 0.28
C ARG A 152 -8.02 17.91 -0.20
N ILE A 153 -7.30 16.95 -0.80
CA ILE A 153 -5.99 17.20 -1.40
C ILE A 153 -6.14 18.22 -2.52
N GLU A 154 -7.10 18.03 -3.42
CA GLU A 154 -7.33 18.90 -4.58
C GLU A 154 -7.79 20.32 -4.21
N ARG A 155 -8.39 20.51 -3.03
CA ARG A 155 -8.69 21.85 -2.48
C ARG A 155 -7.45 22.63 -2.05
N ASN A 156 -6.30 21.97 -1.91
CA ASN A 156 -5.06 22.61 -1.56
C ASN A 156 -4.10 22.57 -2.77
N PRO A 157 -3.87 23.72 -3.45
CA PRO A 157 -3.03 23.76 -4.66
C PRO A 157 -1.56 23.41 -4.38
N ASP A 158 -1.13 23.42 -3.12
CA ASP A 158 0.22 22.99 -2.74
C ASP A 158 0.38 21.47 -2.62
N LEU A 159 -0.71 20.69 -2.58
CA LEU A 159 -0.63 19.25 -2.40
C LEU A 159 -0.70 18.51 -3.73
N SER A 160 0.16 17.49 -3.83
CA SER A 160 0.16 16.55 -4.95
C SER A 160 -0.06 15.13 -4.43
N TYR A 161 -0.71 14.27 -5.20
CA TYR A 161 -0.87 12.87 -4.83
C TYR A 161 -0.74 11.92 -6.02
N HIS A 162 -0.43 10.68 -5.71
CA HIS A 162 -0.64 9.52 -6.58
C HIS A 162 -1.42 8.49 -5.77
N ALA A 163 -2.51 7.97 -6.33
CA ALA A 163 -3.29 6.89 -5.72
C ALA A 163 -3.49 5.79 -6.75
N VAL A 164 -3.03 4.57 -6.44
CA VAL A 164 -3.09 3.43 -7.36
C VAL A 164 -3.61 2.19 -6.65
N ASP A 165 -4.50 1.44 -7.29
CA ASP A 165 -4.91 0.12 -6.81
C ASP A 165 -3.96 -0.98 -7.30
N LYS A 166 -4.19 -2.22 -6.84
CA LYS A 166 -3.41 -3.39 -7.26
C LYS A 166 -3.44 -3.60 -8.77
N HIS A 167 -4.57 -3.29 -9.42
CA HIS A 167 -4.78 -3.45 -10.87
C HIS A 167 -4.10 -2.37 -11.71
N GLY A 168 -3.60 -1.29 -11.10
CA GLY A 168 -2.92 -0.20 -11.78
C GLY A 168 -3.82 0.98 -12.16
N THR A 169 -5.04 1.05 -11.64
CA THR A 169 -5.93 2.21 -11.81
C THR A 169 -5.35 3.41 -11.06
N LEU A 170 -4.69 4.31 -11.78
CA LEU A 170 -4.05 5.49 -11.21
C LEU A 170 -5.02 6.69 -11.18
N LYS A 171 -5.05 7.39 -10.05
CA LYS A 171 -5.59 8.74 -9.88
C LYS A 171 -4.49 9.66 -9.37
N THR A 172 -4.30 10.81 -10.01
CA THR A 172 -3.23 11.76 -9.66
C THR A 172 -3.58 13.18 -10.10
N ASN A 173 -3.12 14.17 -9.34
CA ASN A 173 -3.09 15.59 -9.76
C ASN A 173 -1.65 16.08 -10.00
N SER A 174 -0.66 15.17 -9.95
CA SER A 174 0.75 15.50 -10.12
C SER A 174 1.05 15.72 -11.61
N HIS A 175 1.86 16.73 -11.91
CA HIS A 175 2.38 16.94 -13.26
C HIS A 175 3.35 15.83 -13.67
N GLU A 176 3.50 15.62 -14.98
CA GLU A 176 4.49 14.69 -15.52
C GLU A 176 5.91 15.12 -15.15
N GLY A 177 6.74 14.13 -14.79
CA GLY A 177 8.16 14.32 -14.46
C GLY A 177 8.51 14.17 -12.98
N PRO A 178 9.82 14.09 -12.66
CA PRO A 178 10.30 13.82 -11.31
C PRO A 178 10.22 15.06 -10.41
N ASN A 179 9.66 14.89 -9.22
CA ASN A 179 9.61 15.91 -8.18
C ASN A 179 10.68 15.63 -7.12
N ALA A 180 11.71 16.49 -7.02
CA ALA A 180 12.72 16.38 -5.97
C ALA A 180 12.11 16.61 -4.58
N VAL A 181 12.31 15.65 -3.69
CA VAL A 181 11.81 15.67 -2.30
C VAL A 181 12.91 15.76 -1.25
N THR A 182 14.15 15.45 -1.60
CA THR A 182 15.32 15.66 -0.73
C THR A 182 16.45 16.23 -1.56
N TRP A 183 17.07 17.31 -1.09
CA TRP A 183 18.23 17.92 -1.77
C TRP A 183 19.20 18.56 -0.78
N GLY A 184 20.44 18.73 -1.24
CA GLY A 184 21.53 19.32 -0.47
C GLY A 184 22.28 20.36 -1.30
N VAL A 185 22.64 21.47 -0.64
CA VAL A 185 23.45 22.56 -1.21
C VAL A 185 24.78 22.57 -0.46
N TYR A 186 25.89 22.45 -1.19
CA TYR A 186 27.22 22.32 -0.61
C TYR A 186 28.21 23.33 -1.23
N PRO A 187 29.17 23.86 -0.46
CA PRO A 187 30.18 24.78 -1.00
C PRO A 187 30.97 24.16 -2.14
N GLY A 188 31.10 24.90 -3.25
CA GLY A 188 31.88 24.47 -4.42
C GLY A 188 31.30 23.26 -5.17
N LYS A 189 30.03 22.91 -4.97
CA LYS A 189 29.33 21.84 -5.69
C LYS A 189 27.99 22.30 -6.23
N GLU A 190 27.53 21.64 -7.29
CA GLU A 190 26.15 21.73 -7.73
C GLU A 190 25.18 21.14 -6.69
N ILE A 191 23.89 21.46 -6.83
CA ILE A 191 22.84 20.93 -5.97
C ILE A 191 22.71 19.42 -6.20
N ILE A 192 22.71 18.66 -5.12
CA ILE A 192 22.53 17.20 -5.16
C ILE A 192 21.10 16.88 -4.73
N GLN A 193 20.36 16.13 -5.54
CA GLN A 193 18.95 15.77 -5.28
C GLN A 193 18.75 14.24 -5.30
N PRO A 194 19.13 13.52 -4.22
CA PRO A 194 19.18 12.07 -4.21
C PRO A 194 17.81 11.39 -4.13
N THR A 195 16.74 12.13 -3.85
CA THR A 195 15.41 11.55 -3.68
C THR A 195 14.37 12.34 -4.45
N ILE A 196 13.66 11.61 -5.31
CA ILE A 196 12.56 12.11 -6.12
C ILE A 196 11.29 11.26 -5.89
N VAL A 197 10.16 11.83 -6.26
CA VAL A 197 8.89 11.13 -6.45
C VAL A 197 8.46 11.34 -7.90
N GLU A 198 8.14 10.26 -8.58
CA GLU A 198 7.73 10.24 -9.99
C GLU A 198 6.72 9.12 -10.21
N THR A 199 5.78 9.32 -11.13
CA THR A 199 4.73 8.35 -11.46
C THR A 199 5.28 7.01 -11.90
N ILE A 200 6.28 6.97 -12.79
CA ILE A 200 6.85 5.72 -13.32
C ILE A 200 7.46 4.89 -12.18
N SER A 201 8.28 5.52 -11.35
CA SER A 201 8.88 4.88 -10.17
C SER A 201 7.82 4.42 -9.16
N PHE A 202 6.72 5.15 -9.01
CA PHE A 202 5.62 4.79 -8.11
C PHE A 202 4.83 3.58 -8.62
N LEU A 203 4.54 3.50 -9.91
CA LEU A 203 3.90 2.34 -10.52
C LEU A 203 4.78 1.10 -10.43
N ALA A 204 6.09 1.24 -10.69
CA ALA A 204 7.04 0.13 -10.54
C ALA A 204 7.16 -0.38 -9.09
N TRP A 205 7.02 0.52 -8.11
CA TRP A 205 6.98 0.15 -6.69
C TRP A 205 5.67 -0.52 -6.29
N LYS A 206 4.52 -0.11 -6.83
CA LYS A 206 3.21 -0.63 -6.41
C LYS A 206 3.18 -2.16 -6.45
N ASP A 207 3.75 -2.75 -7.49
CA ASP A 207 3.68 -4.21 -7.70
C ASP A 207 4.43 -4.95 -6.59
N GLU A 208 5.58 -4.41 -6.16
CA GLU A 208 6.31 -4.93 -5.01
C GLU A 208 5.54 -4.69 -3.71
N ALA A 209 4.97 -3.50 -3.52
CA ALA A 209 4.22 -3.15 -2.32
C ALA A 209 3.02 -4.08 -2.08
N PHE A 210 2.23 -4.36 -3.13
CA PHE A 210 1.10 -5.29 -3.05
C PHE A 210 1.57 -6.75 -2.93
N ARG A 211 2.63 -7.15 -3.64
CA ARG A 211 3.20 -8.50 -3.51
C ARG A 211 3.68 -8.79 -2.08
N LEU A 212 4.34 -7.84 -1.43
CA LEU A 212 4.77 -7.98 -0.03
C LEU A 212 3.60 -8.22 0.91
N GLY A 213 2.47 -7.55 0.67
CA GLY A 213 1.25 -7.79 1.44
C GLY A 213 0.59 -9.14 1.12
N ASP A 214 0.60 -9.57 -0.15
CA ASP A 214 0.11 -10.90 -0.54
C ASP A 214 0.95 -12.01 0.11
N ASP A 215 2.28 -11.85 0.13
CA ASP A 215 3.21 -12.78 0.78
C ASP A 215 3.01 -12.78 2.30
N TRP A 216 2.78 -11.61 2.91
CA TRP A 216 2.42 -11.53 4.33
C TRP A 216 1.13 -12.27 4.63
N ALA A 217 0.10 -12.10 3.79
CA ALA A 217 -1.12 -12.87 3.93
C ALA A 217 -0.81 -14.38 3.82
N LYS A 218 0.06 -14.81 2.90
CA LYS A 218 0.39 -16.24 2.67
C LYS A 218 1.15 -16.88 3.82
N CYS A 219 1.63 -16.10 4.79
CA CYS A 219 2.17 -16.66 6.03
C CYS A 219 1.12 -17.44 6.82
N TYR A 220 -0.16 -17.11 6.68
CA TYR A 220 -1.26 -17.71 7.42
C TYR A 220 -1.99 -18.80 6.63
N GLU A 221 -2.64 -19.73 7.33
CA GLU A 221 -3.49 -20.75 6.72
C GLU A 221 -4.61 -20.13 5.88
N ALA A 222 -4.94 -20.76 4.75
CA ALA A 222 -5.89 -20.24 3.76
C ALA A 222 -7.27 -19.89 4.36
N GLY A 223 -7.72 -20.64 5.36
CA GLY A 223 -9.01 -20.46 6.04
C GLY A 223 -9.02 -19.42 7.16
N SER A 224 -7.86 -18.88 7.56
CA SER A 224 -7.75 -18.04 8.75
C SER A 224 -8.32 -16.62 8.55
N VAL A 225 -8.80 -15.99 9.62
CA VAL A 225 -9.30 -14.61 9.57
C VAL A 225 -8.19 -13.65 9.13
N SER A 226 -6.96 -13.83 9.65
CA SER A 226 -5.80 -13.01 9.29
C SER A 226 -5.47 -13.06 7.80
N ARG A 227 -5.50 -14.25 7.20
CA ARG A 227 -5.28 -14.43 5.75
C ARG A 227 -6.28 -13.60 4.95
N HIS A 228 -7.57 -13.77 5.25
CA HIS A 228 -8.65 -13.08 4.53
C HIS A 228 -8.57 -11.57 4.70
N LEU A 229 -8.33 -11.10 5.93
CA LEU A 229 -8.20 -9.66 6.23
C LEU A 229 -7.09 -9.00 5.41
N ILE A 230 -5.87 -9.56 5.46
CA ILE A 230 -4.72 -8.94 4.79
C ILE A 230 -4.91 -9.02 3.27
N GLN A 231 -5.43 -10.15 2.76
CA GLN A 231 -5.72 -10.31 1.34
C GLN A 231 -6.78 -9.31 0.86
N GLU A 232 -7.86 -9.09 1.62
CA GLU A 232 -8.88 -8.09 1.31
C GLU A 232 -8.30 -6.67 1.24
N VAL A 233 -7.43 -6.30 2.19
CA VAL A 233 -6.74 -5.01 2.14
C VAL A 233 -5.89 -4.90 0.88
N MET A 234 -5.11 -5.92 0.52
CA MET A 234 -4.27 -5.87 -0.67
C MET A 234 -5.07 -5.84 -1.98
N ASP A 235 -6.20 -6.53 -2.02
CA ASP A 235 -7.02 -6.63 -3.24
C ASP A 235 -7.89 -5.38 -3.47
N THR A 236 -8.24 -4.63 -2.41
CA THR A 236 -9.24 -3.56 -2.51
C THR A 236 -8.75 -2.16 -2.15
N TRP A 237 -7.66 -2.03 -1.38
CA TRP A 237 -7.18 -0.72 -0.94
C TRP A 237 -6.28 -0.06 -1.97
N PHE A 238 -6.20 1.26 -1.90
CA PHE A 238 -5.31 2.07 -2.72
C PHE A 238 -4.00 2.31 -2.00
N LEU A 239 -2.89 2.16 -2.72
CA LEU A 239 -1.61 2.72 -2.32
C LEU A 239 -1.58 4.20 -2.69
N VAL A 240 -1.45 5.07 -1.69
CA VAL A 240 -1.50 6.52 -1.85
C VAL A 240 -0.20 7.15 -1.38
N ASN A 241 0.43 7.93 -2.26
CA ASN A 241 1.54 8.82 -1.94
C ASN A 241 1.05 10.28 -1.99
N ILE A 242 1.40 11.06 -0.97
CA ILE A 242 1.03 12.49 -0.84
C ILE A 242 2.30 13.31 -0.66
N GLY A 243 2.55 14.25 -1.58
CA GLY A 243 3.66 15.20 -1.55
C GLY A 243 3.27 16.52 -0.86
N LYS A 244 4.25 17.18 -0.23
CA LYS A 244 4.07 18.38 0.61
C LYS A 244 3.06 18.15 1.74
N PHE A 245 3.18 17.01 2.42
CA PHE A 245 2.32 16.67 3.56
C PHE A 245 2.36 17.76 4.65
N LEU A 246 1.32 18.59 4.74
CA LEU A 246 1.10 19.44 5.89
C LEU A 246 0.41 18.60 6.96
N ILE A 247 1.10 18.39 8.08
CA ILE A 247 0.62 17.71 9.29
C ILE A 247 -0.79 18.19 9.72
N GLN A 248 -1.15 19.44 9.42
CA GLN A 248 -2.47 19.99 9.72
C GLN A 248 -3.63 19.33 8.96
N PHE A 249 -3.38 18.70 7.81
CA PHE A 249 -4.41 18.10 6.94
C PHE A 249 -5.28 17.06 7.65
N PHE A 250 -4.68 16.29 8.57
CA PHE A 250 -5.36 15.21 9.30
C PHE A 250 -5.80 15.58 10.72
N ARG A 251 -5.45 16.78 11.21
CA ARG A 251 -5.79 17.28 12.55
C ARG A 251 -7.25 17.73 12.66
N SER A 252 -7.90 18.09 11.55
CA SER A 252 -9.26 18.64 11.53
C SER A 252 -10.37 17.61 11.29
N SER A 253 -10.07 16.34 11.02
CA SER A 253 -11.01 15.49 10.29
C SER A 253 -11.66 14.35 11.06
N ARG A 254 -12.99 14.31 11.00
CA ARG A 254 -13.89 13.13 11.17
C ARG A 254 -13.67 12.06 10.10
N LEU A 255 -12.44 11.85 9.63
CA LEU A 255 -12.08 10.65 8.88
C LEU A 255 -11.93 9.53 9.90
N THR A 256 -13.05 9.08 10.44
CA THR A 256 -13.14 7.87 11.24
C THR A 256 -13.67 6.80 10.32
N GLN A 257 -13.01 5.65 10.28
CA GLN A 257 -13.58 4.47 9.64
C GLN A 257 -15.03 4.29 10.12
N SER A 258 -15.97 4.18 9.18
CA SER A 258 -17.34 3.80 9.50
C SER A 258 -17.31 2.50 10.32
N LYS A 259 -18.13 2.42 11.36
CA LYS A 259 -18.14 1.35 12.36
C LYS A 259 -17.98 -0.02 11.73
N SER A 260 -16.90 -0.71 12.10
CA SER A 260 -16.70 -2.16 12.09
C SER A 260 -17.45 -2.89 10.97
N THR A 261 -16.78 -3.08 9.83
CA THR A 261 -17.07 -4.25 9.00
C THR A 261 -16.61 -5.47 9.80
N THR A 262 -17.46 -5.93 10.72
CA THR A 262 -17.38 -7.31 11.18
C THR A 262 -17.61 -8.14 9.93
N ILE A 263 -16.56 -8.83 9.48
CA ILE A 263 -16.65 -9.79 8.38
C ILE A 263 -17.85 -10.69 8.69
N SER A 264 -18.92 -10.51 7.92
CA SER A 264 -20.15 -11.27 8.06
C SER A 264 -19.78 -12.74 7.99
N THR A 265 -20.05 -13.45 9.08
CA THR A 265 -19.85 -14.88 9.23
C THR A 265 -20.83 -15.64 8.33
N ARG A 266 -20.70 -15.51 7.00
CA ARG A 266 -21.52 -16.23 6.03
C ARG A 266 -20.97 -17.62 5.69
N ALA A 267 -19.85 -18.02 6.31
CA ALA A 267 -19.22 -19.32 6.13
C ALA A 267 -19.59 -20.38 7.19
N ARG A 268 -20.45 -20.08 8.18
CA ARG A 268 -20.95 -21.08 9.15
C ARG A 268 -22.44 -21.31 8.99
N ARG A 269 -22.86 -21.98 7.91
CA ARG A 269 -24.17 -22.67 7.82
C ARG A 269 -24.26 -23.58 6.59
N PHE A 270 -23.34 -24.53 6.43
CA PHE A 270 -23.58 -25.71 5.58
C PHE A 270 -22.78 -26.91 6.11
N THR A 271 -23.05 -27.27 7.36
CA THR A 271 -22.79 -28.62 7.89
C THR A 271 -24.05 -29.07 8.64
N GLY A 272 -25.12 -29.28 7.87
CA GLY A 272 -26.39 -29.81 8.37
C GLY A 272 -26.89 -30.85 7.38
N SER A 273 -26.62 -32.12 7.68
CA SER A 273 -27.37 -33.32 7.28
C SER A 273 -28.28 -33.17 6.04
N LEU A 274 -27.83 -33.69 4.89
CA LEU A 274 -28.73 -34.05 3.80
C LEU A 274 -29.67 -35.14 4.31
N THR A 275 -30.93 -34.80 4.53
CA THR A 275 -32.03 -35.77 4.51
C THR A 275 -32.87 -35.51 3.27
N ALA A 276 -33.18 -36.60 2.55
CA ALA A 276 -33.69 -36.65 1.18
C ALA A 276 -35.13 -36.10 0.96
N TRP A 277 -35.62 -35.21 1.82
CA TRP A 277 -37.00 -34.72 1.79
C TRP A 277 -37.16 -33.26 1.36
N GLY A 278 -36.08 -32.47 1.28
CA GLY A 278 -36.14 -31.05 0.89
C GLY A 278 -36.21 -30.79 -0.62
N PHE A 279 -35.82 -31.76 -1.45
CA PHE A 279 -35.68 -31.55 -2.90
C PHE A 279 -37.00 -31.70 -3.67
N LEU A 280 -37.97 -32.47 -3.15
CA LEU A 280 -39.27 -32.69 -3.80
C LEU A 280 -40.25 -31.52 -3.63
N THR A 281 -40.09 -30.68 -2.60
CA THR A 281 -41.02 -29.60 -2.29
C THR A 281 -40.74 -28.33 -3.10
N TRP A 282 -39.50 -28.14 -3.53
CA TRP A 282 -39.09 -27.01 -4.38
C TRP A 282 -39.48 -27.21 -5.86
N MET A 283 -39.42 -28.45 -6.38
CA MET A 283 -39.85 -28.75 -7.76
C MET A 283 -41.36 -28.58 -8.01
N ARG A 284 -42.19 -28.58 -6.96
CA ARG A 284 -43.66 -28.41 -7.09
C ARG A 284 -44.12 -26.96 -7.17
N THR A 285 -43.30 -25.97 -6.80
CA THR A 285 -43.70 -24.56 -6.74
C THR A 285 -43.28 -23.73 -7.97
N SER A 286 -42.46 -24.28 -8.87
CA SER A 286 -41.95 -23.57 -10.06
C SER A 286 -42.66 -23.93 -11.38
N LEU A 287 -43.80 -24.62 -11.34
CA LEU A 287 -44.53 -25.10 -12.53
C LEU A 287 -45.94 -24.50 -12.74
N MET A 288 -46.32 -23.45 -12.01
CA MET A 288 -47.63 -22.78 -12.16
C MET A 288 -47.53 -21.28 -12.51
N ALA A 289 -46.59 -20.91 -13.39
CA ALA A 289 -46.62 -19.58 -13.98
C ALA A 289 -46.02 -19.63 -15.38
N TRP A 290 -46.87 -19.74 -16.41
CA TRP A 290 -46.94 -18.87 -17.61
C TRP A 290 -47.76 -19.54 -18.74
N PRO A 291 -48.47 -18.75 -19.58
CA PRO A 291 -49.47 -19.26 -20.50
C PRO A 291 -48.91 -19.67 -21.87
N ARG A 292 -49.68 -20.55 -22.50
CA ARG A 292 -49.60 -21.08 -23.88
C ARG A 292 -49.15 -20.06 -24.92
N LEU A 293 -48.20 -20.46 -25.79
CA LEU A 293 -48.17 -20.20 -27.24
C LEU A 293 -47.05 -21.05 -27.89
N GLY A 294 -47.36 -21.75 -28.98
CA GLY A 294 -46.42 -21.96 -30.09
C GLY A 294 -45.56 -23.23 -30.12
N ILE A 295 -46.16 -24.32 -30.57
CA ILE A 295 -45.64 -25.40 -31.43
C ILE A 295 -44.28 -25.10 -32.12
N LEU A 296 -43.24 -25.93 -31.89
CA LEU A 296 -42.46 -26.63 -32.95
C LEU A 296 -41.30 -27.48 -32.40
N SER A 297 -41.33 -28.77 -32.77
CA SER A 297 -40.22 -29.69 -33.05
C SER A 297 -39.25 -30.11 -31.94
N LEU A 298 -39.44 -31.34 -31.46
CA LEU A 298 -38.38 -32.21 -30.95
C LEU A 298 -37.24 -32.33 -31.97
N SER A 299 -35.98 -32.37 -31.51
CA SER A 299 -34.98 -33.42 -31.81
C SER A 299 -33.58 -32.97 -31.32
N THR A 300 -32.87 -33.93 -30.70
CA THR A 300 -31.40 -34.09 -30.71
C THR A 300 -30.60 -33.63 -29.47
N PHE A 301 -30.37 -34.62 -28.59
CA PHE A 301 -29.10 -35.05 -27.96
C PHE A 301 -28.24 -34.03 -27.18
N PHE A 302 -28.05 -34.15 -25.86
CA PHE A 302 -27.18 -35.08 -25.09
C PHE A 302 -25.65 -34.90 -25.29
N ILE A 303 -24.96 -34.76 -24.14
CA ILE A 303 -23.53 -35.03 -23.82
C ILE A 303 -22.52 -33.87 -24.04
N PHE A 304 -22.01 -33.25 -22.97
CA PHE A 304 -20.73 -33.60 -22.31
C PHE A 304 -20.51 -32.79 -21.02
N LEU A 305 -19.85 -33.46 -20.07
CA LEU A 305 -19.43 -33.02 -18.74
C LEU A 305 -18.57 -31.74 -18.76
#